data_AF-A0A0F8WRL8-F1
#
_entry.id   AF-A0A0F8WRL8-F1
#
_cell.length_a   1.000
_cell.length_b   1.000
_cell.length_c   1.000
_cell.angle_alpha   90.00
_cell.angle_beta   90.00
_cell.angle_gamma   90.00
#
_symmetry.space_group_name_H-M   'P 1'
#
loop_
_entity.id
_entity.type
_entity.pdbx_description
1 polymer ?
#
loop_
_entity_poly.entity_id
_entity_poly.type
_entity_poly.pdbx_seq_one_letter_code
_entity_poly.pdbx_strand_id
1 'polypeptide(L)' 'MKNIIISGTPGCGKTSVSKELSKLIDAKIISLNELAVSRKFSFDFDKERKTYIVDFEIFLPYVLKKIEKI' A
#
# COMPACT_ATOMS: atom_id res chain seq x y z
N MET A 1 6.49 18.45 2.84
CA MET A 1 5.22 17.69 2.82
C MET A 1 5.21 16.74 4.01
N LYS A 2 4.05 16.49 4.62
CA LYS A 2 3.92 15.53 5.74
C LYS A 2 3.29 14.25 5.21
N ASN A 3 3.95 13.12 5.46
CA ASN A 3 3.44 11.80 5.12
C ASN A 3 2.81 11.17 6.36
N ILE A 4 1.62 10.58 6.22
CA ILE A 4 0.92 9.86 7.30
C ILE A 4 0.88 8.38 6.93
N ILE A 5 1.38 7.53 7.82
CA ILE A 5 1.38 6.08 7.64
C ILE A 5 0.27 5.50 8.52
N ILE A 6 -0.67 4.78 7.91
CA ILE A 6 -1.74 4.07 8.61
C ILE A 6 -1.44 2.57 8.51
N SER A 7 -1.03 1.97 9.62
CA SER A 7 -0.74 0.53 9.74
C SER A 7 -1.67 -0.13 10.78
N GLY A 8 -1.56 -1.45 10.93
CA GLY A 8 -2.42 -2.26 11.80
C GLY A 8 -2.85 -3.57 11.12
N THR A 9 -3.41 -4.49 11.89
CA THR A 9 -3.79 -5.82 11.40
C THR A 9 -4.93 -5.75 10.36
N PRO A 10 -5.04 -6.74 9.44
CA PRO A 10 -6.16 -6.82 8.50
C PRO A 10 -7.51 -6.77 9.23
N GLY A 11 -8.47 -6.00 8.70
CA GLY A 11 -9.81 -5.85 9.30
C GLY A 11 -9.96 -4.68 10.29
N CYS A 12 -8.90 -4.06 10.82
CA CYS A 12 -9.00 -2.93 11.77
C CYS A 12 -9.50 -1.59 11.20
N GLY A 13 -10.08 -1.56 9.99
CA GLY A 13 -10.66 -0.34 9.42
C GLY A 13 -9.68 0.67 8.82
N LYS A 14 -8.41 0.32 8.64
CA LYS A 14 -7.37 1.22 8.05
C LYS A 14 -7.82 1.91 6.77
N THR A 15 -8.37 1.15 5.82
CA THR A 15 -8.84 1.68 4.54
C THR A 15 -9.96 2.70 4.73
N SER A 16 -10.91 2.43 5.64
CA SER A 16 -11.99 3.35 5.97
C SER A 16 -11.45 4.64 6.59
N VAL A 17 -10.56 4.53 7.56
CA VAL A 17 -9.92 5.69 8.21
C VAL A 17 -9.12 6.51 7.20
N SER A 18 -8.33 5.88 6.33
CA SER A 18 -7.55 6.60 5.31
C SER A 18 -8.44 7.39 4.34
N LYS A 19 -9.59 6.85 3.95
CA LYS A 19 -10.55 7.48 3.02
C LYS A 19 -11.25 8.68 3.62
N GLU A 20 -11.66 8.60 4.88
CA GLU A 20 -12.29 9.73 5.55
C GLU A 20 -11.26 10.81 5.91
N LEU A 21 -10.09 10.40 6.43
CA LEU A 21 -9.02 11.34 6.75
C LEU A 21 -8.57 12.13 5.50
N SER A 22 -8.41 11.47 4.36
CA SER A 22 -7.96 12.14 3.14
C SER A 22 -8.90 13.25 2.67
N LYS A 23 -10.22 13.07 2.84
CA LYS A 23 -11.22 14.09 2.51
C LYS A 23 -11.13 15.28 3.46
N LEU A 24 -10.90 15.02 4.76
CA LEU A 24 -10.83 16.06 5.78
C LEU A 24 -9.60 16.96 5.64
N ILE A 25 -8.48 16.41 5.18
CA ILE A 25 -7.21 17.15 5.08
C ILE A 25 -6.76 17.40 3.64
N ASP A 26 -7.61 17.12 2.65
CA ASP A 26 -7.31 17.19 1.22
C ASP A 26 -5.98 16.49 0.83
N ALA A 27 -5.81 15.25 1.30
CA ALA A 27 -4.63 14.45 1.03
C ALA A 27 -4.83 13.41 -0.07
N LYS A 28 -3.74 13.03 -0.74
CA LYS A 28 -3.73 11.88 -1.65
C LYS A 28 -3.54 10.58 -0.86
N ILE A 29 -4.26 9.53 -1.26
CA ILE A 29 -4.10 8.18 -0.68
C ILE A 29 -3.19 7.35 -1.56
N ILE A 30 -2.27 6.64 -0.92
CA ILE A 30 -1.46 5.59 -1.55
C ILE A 30 -1.77 4.26 -0.85
N SER A 31 -2.54 3.39 -1.51
CA SER A 31 -2.84 2.05 -1.00
C SER A 31 -1.74 1.06 -1.42
N LEU A 32 -0.92 0.62 -0.46
CA LEU A 32 0.16 -0.33 -0.75
C LEU A 32 -0.37 -1.67 -1.27
N ASN A 33 -1.51 -2.16 -0.76
CA ASN A 33 -2.12 -3.39 -1.27
C ASN A 33 -2.53 -3.27 -2.73
N GLU A 34 -3.17 -2.17 -3.12
CA GLU A 34 -3.58 -1.96 -4.52
C GLU A 34 -2.38 -1.85 -5.46
N LEU A 35 -1.29 -1.20 -5.02
CA LEU A 35 -0.05 -1.13 -5.79
C LEU A 35 0.61 -2.50 -5.93
N ALA A 36 0.66 -3.27 -4.85
CA ALA A 36 1.33 -4.57 -4.79
C ALA A 36 0.59 -5.67 -5.59
N VAL A 37 -0.74 -5.62 -5.68
CA VAL A 37 -1.56 -6.61 -6.44
C VAL A 37 -1.28 -6.57 -7.95
N SER A 38 -0.61 -5.54 -8.47
CA SER A 38 -0.12 -5.59 -9.84
C SER A 38 0.92 -6.72 -9.99
N ARG A 39 0.77 -7.57 -11.02
CA ARG A 39 1.65 -8.75 -11.29
C ARG A 39 3.14 -8.39 -11.48
N LYS A 40 3.52 -7.11 -11.38
CA LYS A 40 4.89 -6.60 -11.52
C LYS A 40 5.69 -6.64 -10.20
N PHE A 41 5.03 -6.82 -9.06
CA PHE A 41 5.68 -6.76 -7.74
C PHE A 41 5.56 -8.06 -6.95
N SER A 42 5.45 -9.21 -7.62
CA SER A 42 5.30 -10.51 -6.98
C SER A 42 6.27 -11.51 -7.59
N PHE A 43 6.94 -12.31 -6.76
CA PHE A 43 7.93 -13.30 -7.20
C PHE A 43 7.49 -14.75 -7.02
N ASP A 44 6.52 -15.03 -6.14
CA ASP A 44 6.03 -16.37 -5.87
C ASP A 44 4.57 -16.36 -5.40
N PHE A 45 3.93 -17.53 -5.34
CA PHE A 45 2.58 -17.73 -4.84
C PHE A 45 2.57 -18.61 -3.59
N ASP A 46 2.14 -18.03 -2.47
CA ASP A 46 1.90 -18.73 -1.21
C ASP A 46 0.63 -19.57 -1.33
N LYS A 47 0.81 -20.90 -1.40
CA LYS A 47 -0.28 -21.86 -1.55
C LYS A 47 -1.14 -22.00 -0.29
N GLU A 48 -0.56 -21.84 0.90
CA GLU A 48 -1.27 -21.96 2.17
C GLU A 48 -2.23 -20.79 2.35
N ARG A 49 -1.72 -19.57 2.12
CA ARG A 49 -2.49 -18.32 2.24
C ARG A 49 -3.25 -17.95 0.97
N LYS A 50 -3.05 -18.69 -0.12
CA LYS A 50 -3.66 -18.49 -1.44
C LYS A 50 -3.47 -17.06 -1.96
N THR A 51 -2.26 -16.53 -1.84
CA THR A 51 -1.92 -15.15 -2.24
C THR A 51 -0.53 -15.08 -2.85
N TYR A 52 -0.29 -14.07 -3.69
CA TYR A 52 1.05 -13.77 -4.17
C TYR A 52 1.89 -13.14 -3.06
N ILE A 53 3.18 -13.48 -3.05
CA ILE A 53 4.18 -12.89 -2.16
C ILE A 53 4.75 -11.66 -2.84
N VAL A 54 4.71 -10.53 -2.14
CA VAL A 54 5.21 -9.25 -2.65
C VAL A 54 6.74 -9.26 -2.64
N ASP A 55 7.34 -8.88 -3.76
CA ASP A 55 8.77 -8.65 -3.90
C ASP A 55 9.12 -7.26 -3.38
N PHE A 56 9.62 -7.19 -2.14
CA PHE A 56 9.98 -5.92 -1.52
C PHE A 56 11.22 -5.26 -2.14
N GLU A 57 12.11 -6.01 -2.80
CA GLU A 57 13.33 -5.46 -3.40
C GLU A 57 13.00 -4.51 -4.56
N ILE A 58 11.97 -4.85 -5.35
CA ILE A 58 11.48 -3.99 -6.44
C ILE A 58 10.31 -3.09 -6.02
N PHE A 59 9.49 -3.53 -5.07
CA PHE A 59 8.30 -2.79 -4.66
C PHE A 59 8.64 -1.55 -3.84
N LEU A 60 9.57 -1.65 -2.90
CA LEU A 60 9.93 -0.53 -2.02
C LEU A 60 10.51 0.67 -2.80
N PRO A 61 11.49 0.49 -3.71
CA PRO A 61 11.99 1.60 -4.55
C PRO A 61 10.88 2.26 -5.38
N TYR A 62 9.94 1.47 -5.89
CA TYR A 62 8.80 2.00 -6.65
C TYR A 62 7.88 2.87 -5.77
N VAL A 63 7.54 2.41 -4.57
CA VAL A 63 6.70 3.17 -3.62
C VAL A 63 7.38 4.47 -3.22
N LEU A 64 8.67 4.45 -2.89
CA LEU A 64 9.42 5.65 -2.53
C LEU A 64 9.41 6.69 -3.66
N LYS A 65 9.71 6.26 -4.89
CA LYS A 65 9.65 7.12 -6.07
C LYS A 65 8.24 7.65 -6.36
N LYS A 66 7.20 6.91 -5.97
CA LYS A 66 5.80 7.35 -6.12
C LYS A 66 5.46 8.43 -5.10
N ILE A 67 5.92 8.30 -3.85
CA ILE A 67 5.74 9.28 -2.78
C ILE A 67 6.43 10.61 -3.14
N GLU A 68 7.65 10.57 -3.68
CA GLU A 68 8.39 11.78 -4.10
C GLU A 68 7.72 12.60 -5.19
N LYS A 69 6.84 11.97 -6.00
CA LYS A 69 6.17 12.60 -7.13
C LYS A 69 4.79 13.20 -6.80
N ILE A 70 4.34 13.07 -5.54
CA ILE A 70 2.99 13.43 -5.09
C ILE A 70 3.00 14.78 -4.40
#